data_AF-A0A2R2MP63-F1
#
_entry.id   AF-A0A2R2MP63-F1
#
_cell.length_a   1.000
_cell.length_b   1.000
_cell.length_c   1.000
_cell.angle_alpha   90.00
_cell.angle_beta   90.00
_cell.angle_gamma   90.00
#
_symmetry.space_group_name_H-M   'P 1'
#
loop_
_entity.id
_entity.type
_entity.pdbx_description
1 polymer ?
#
loop_
_entity_poly.entity_id
_entity_poly.type
_entity_poly.pdbx_seq_one_letter_code
_entity_poly.pdbx_strand_id
1 'polypeptide(L)'
;MFHIPVRELTLQQLQSLKLSHPAEVKEVHSDHDMETVDPLEHQPFPTLQQLFETLDEHIGFNIEVKYAMQLRTGTYEEDQVHYTERNHYIDHILQCILDNAGSRRIILSCFDPNVCTM
;
A
#
# COMPACT_ATOMS: atom_id res chain seq x y z
N MET A 1 -8.72 -13.72 15.90
CA MET A 1 -7.77 -12.85 15.19
C MET A 1 -8.44 -11.48 15.12
N PHE A 2 -7.80 -10.43 15.62
CA PHE A 2 -8.34 -9.06 15.52
C PHE A 2 -7.94 -8.49 14.16
N HIS A 3 -8.89 -7.87 13.47
CA HIS A 3 -8.63 -7.15 12.22
C HIS A 3 -8.45 -5.67 12.55
N ILE A 4 -7.34 -5.09 12.08
CA ILE A 4 -7.01 -3.68 12.28
C ILE A 4 -6.92 -3.04 10.89
N PRO A 5 -7.72 -2.01 10.57
CA PRO A 5 -7.60 -1.28 9.33
C PRO A 5 -6.23 -0.60 9.20
N VAL A 6 -5.57 -0.71 8.05
CA VAL A 6 -4.23 -0.12 7.80
C VAL A 6 -4.19 1.38 8.10
N ARG A 7 -5.28 2.09 7.79
CA ARG A 7 -5.42 3.53 8.04
C ARG A 7 -5.39 3.95 9.51
N GLU A 8 -5.61 3.03 10.44
CA GLU A 8 -5.59 3.31 11.90
C GLU A 8 -4.17 3.29 12.47
N LEU A 9 -3.18 2.92 11.64
CA LEU A 9 -1.78 2.84 12.03
C LEU A 9 -1.00 3.99 11.38
N THR A 10 -0.08 4.57 12.14
CA THR A 10 0.91 5.50 11.58
C THR A 10 1.89 4.74 10.69
N LEU A 11 2.57 5.45 9.78
CA LEU A 11 3.61 4.86 8.95
C LEU A 11 4.69 4.15 9.81
N GLN A 12 5.12 4.77 10.91
CA GLN A 12 6.08 4.19 11.84
C GLN A 12 5.55 2.89 12.47
N GLN A 13 4.27 2.84 12.83
CA GLN A 13 3.65 1.63 13.36
C GLN A 13 3.60 0.53 12.30
N LEU A 14 3.21 0.85 11.05
CA LEU A 14 3.19 -0.10 9.94
C LEU A 14 4.57 -0.69 9.67
N GLN A 15 5.59 0.16 9.58
CA GLN A 15 6.98 -0.25 9.34
C GLN A 15 7.58 -1.05 10.49
N SER A 16 7.02 -0.94 11.70
CA SER A 16 7.43 -1.75 12.86
C SER A 16 6.80 -3.16 12.89
N LEU A 17 5.79 -3.43 12.05
CA LEU A 17 5.12 -4.73 12.03
C LEU A 17 6.05 -5.82 11.47
N LYS A 18 5.97 -7.03 12.02
CA LYS A 18 6.56 -8.21 11.40
C LYS A 18 5.48 -8.90 10.58
N LEU A 19 5.65 -8.94 9.26
CA LEU A 19 4.75 -9.66 8.37
C LEU A 19 5.23 -11.10 8.22
N SER A 20 4.30 -12.05 8.26
CA SER A 20 4.55 -13.45 7.93
C SER A 20 3.50 -13.88 6.94
N HIS A 21 3.90 -14.58 5.89
CA HIS A 21 2.92 -15.08 4.93
C HIS A 21 2.09 -16.19 5.61
N PRO A 22 0.75 -16.22 5.51
CA PRO A 22 -0.08 -17.22 6.21
C PRO A 22 0.27 -18.68 5.88
N ALA A 23 0.84 -18.93 4.70
CA ALA A 23 1.34 -20.25 4.30
C ALA A 23 2.67 -20.63 4.99
N GLU A 24 3.48 -19.64 5.38
CA GLU A 24 4.79 -19.80 6.03
C GLU A 24 4.64 -20.13 7.51
N VAL A 25 3.55 -19.67 8.15
CA VAL A 25 3.22 -19.97 9.56
C VAL A 25 2.93 -21.46 9.81
N LYS A 26 2.73 -22.27 8.76
CA LYS A 26 2.50 -23.72 8.90
C LYS A 26 3.78 -24.54 9.00
N GLU A 27 4.95 -24.00 8.65
CA GLU A 27 6.21 -24.71 8.75
C GLU A 27 6.97 -24.25 10.00
N VAL A 28 7.10 -25.18 10.94
CA VAL A 28 7.60 -24.95 12.29
C VAL A 28 9.14 -24.94 12.28
N HIS A 29 9.71 -23.83 12.77
CA HIS A 29 11.06 -23.63 13.32
C HIS A 29 12.29 -24.14 12.54
N SER A 30 13.04 -23.20 11.98
CA SER A 30 14.50 -23.19 12.12
C SER A 30 14.95 -21.74 12.39
N ASP A 31 15.41 -21.48 13.62
CA ASP A 31 15.99 -20.20 14.08
C ASP A 31 17.38 -19.95 13.45
N HIS A 32 17.51 -20.08 12.14
CA HIS A 32 18.74 -19.78 11.43
C HIS A 32 18.44 -18.90 10.22
N ASP A 33 19.14 -17.76 10.17
CA ASP A 33 19.39 -16.91 8.99
C ASP A 33 18.46 -15.71 8.76
N MET A 34 18.30 -14.83 9.75
CA MET A 34 17.74 -13.48 9.54
C MET A 34 18.56 -12.37 10.24
N GLU A 35 19.87 -12.55 10.41
CA GLU A 35 20.76 -11.47 10.93
C GLU A 35 21.39 -10.59 9.82
N THR A 36 21.06 -10.80 8.54
CA THR A 36 21.69 -10.06 7.42
C THR A 36 20.73 -9.26 6.56
N VAL A 37 19.48 -9.07 6.96
CA VAL A 37 18.55 -8.22 6.22
C VAL A 37 18.77 -6.78 6.66
N ASP A 38 19.36 -5.96 5.77
CA ASP A 38 19.55 -4.52 5.99
C ASP A 38 18.24 -3.92 6.56
N PRO A 39 18.28 -3.24 7.73
CA PRO A 39 17.10 -2.70 8.38
C PRO A 39 16.26 -1.76 7.52
N LEU A 40 16.79 -1.24 6.40
CA LEU A 40 16.08 -0.36 5.48
C LEU A 40 15.54 -1.07 4.23
N GLU A 41 16.25 -2.04 3.66
CA GLU A 41 15.91 -2.59 2.35
C GLU A 41 14.65 -3.47 2.34
N HIS A 42 14.20 -3.97 3.50
CA HIS A 42 13.07 -4.89 3.59
C HIS A 42 12.04 -4.52 4.66
N GLN A 43 11.95 -3.22 5.02
CA GLN A 43 10.86 -2.80 5.90
C GLN A 43 9.51 -3.03 5.23
N PRO A 44 8.56 -3.67 5.92
CA PRO A 44 7.21 -3.83 5.38
C PRO A 44 6.57 -2.45 5.21
N PHE A 45 5.69 -2.33 4.21
CA PHE A 45 4.97 -1.09 3.89
C PHE A 45 5.87 0.09 3.47
N PRO A 46 6.65 -0.01 2.36
CA PRO A 46 7.33 1.14 1.78
C PRO A 46 6.30 2.19 1.32
N THR A 47 6.67 3.47 1.40
CA THR A 47 5.86 4.54 0.80
C THR A 47 6.06 4.59 -0.70
N LEU A 48 5.07 5.11 -1.43
CA LEU A 48 5.19 5.32 -2.87
C LEU A 48 6.37 6.24 -3.23
N GLN A 49 6.59 7.29 -2.44
CA GLN A 49 7.73 8.19 -2.60
C GLN A 49 9.07 7.45 -2.47
N GLN A 50 9.24 6.62 -1.43
CA GLN A 50 10.46 5.84 -1.23
C GLN A 50 10.77 4.95 -2.45
N LEU A 51 9.74 4.36 -3.06
CA LEU A 51 9.92 3.56 -4.27
C LEU A 51 10.41 4.40 -5.46
N PHE A 52 9.91 5.62 -5.64
CA PHE A 52 10.38 6.52 -6.69
C PHE A 52 11.81 7.03 -6.47
N GLU A 53 12.23 7.19 -5.22
CA GLU A 53 13.58 7.63 -4.85
C GLU A 53 14.62 6.51 -4.94
N THR A 54 14.21 5.27 -4.67
CA THR A 54 15.13 4.13 -4.53
C THR A 54 15.27 3.32 -5.81
N LEU A 55 14.22 3.21 -6.63
CA LEU A 55 14.25 2.41 -7.85
C LEU A 55 14.78 3.21 -9.04
N ASP A 56 15.41 2.51 -9.99
CA ASP A 56 15.95 3.10 -11.23
C ASP A 56 14.89 3.92 -12.00
N GLU A 57 15.33 5.04 -12.60
CA GLU A 57 14.44 5.99 -13.28
C GLU A 57 13.78 5.43 -14.56
N HIS A 58 14.31 4.36 -15.14
CA HIS A 58 13.73 3.70 -16.31
C HIS A 58 12.69 2.63 -15.95
N ILE A 59 12.54 2.29 -14.67
CA ILE A 59 11.52 1.36 -14.19
C ILE A 59 10.16 2.06 -14.18
N GLY A 60 9.20 1.50 -14.94
CA GLY A 60 7.81 1.93 -14.93
C GLY A 60 7.03 1.33 -13.77
N PHE A 61 5.94 1.98 -13.37
CA PHE A 61 5.08 1.54 -12.27
C PHE A 61 3.68 1.19 -12.78
N ASN A 62 3.12 0.11 -12.23
CA ASN A 62 1.69 -0.19 -12.32
C ASN A 62 1.10 -0.05 -10.91
N ILE A 63 0.35 1.01 -10.67
CA ILE A 63 -0.16 1.39 -9.36
C ILE A 63 -1.66 1.10 -9.32
N GLU A 64 -2.07 0.22 -8.41
CA GLU A 64 -3.47 -0.03 -8.10
C GLU A 64 -3.91 0.85 -6.93
N VAL A 65 -4.88 1.72 -7.16
CA VAL A 65 -5.52 2.52 -6.12
C VAL A 65 -6.60 1.68 -5.46
N LYS A 66 -6.41 1.38 -4.17
CA LYS A 66 -7.42 0.69 -3.35
C LYS A 66 -8.26 1.70 -2.58
N TYR A 67 -9.52 1.85 -2.98
CA TYR A 67 -10.52 2.67 -2.29
C TYR A 67 -11.70 1.78 -1.90
N ALA A 68 -12.19 1.90 -0.66
CA ALA A 68 -13.28 1.06 -0.17
C ALA A 68 -14.58 1.37 -0.94
N MET A 69 -15.13 0.37 -1.61
CA MET A 69 -16.35 0.54 -2.41
C MET A 69 -17.61 0.27 -1.59
N GLN A 70 -18.70 0.97 -1.93
CA GLN A 70 -20.02 0.60 -1.44
C GLN A 70 -20.52 -0.63 -2.21
N LEU A 71 -20.85 -1.68 -1.47
CA LEU A 71 -21.45 -2.89 -1.99
C LEU A 71 -22.91 -2.65 -2.38
N ARG A 72 -23.45 -3.52 -3.24
CA ARG A 72 -24.87 -3.46 -3.68
C ARG A 72 -25.87 -3.53 -2.51
N THR A 73 -25.44 -4.12 -1.40
CA THR A 73 -26.19 -4.22 -0.14
C THR A 73 -26.32 -2.89 0.60
N GLY A 74 -25.62 -1.84 0.15
CA GLY A 74 -25.55 -0.54 0.81
C GLY A 74 -24.47 -0.44 1.90
N THR A 75 -23.82 -1.55 2.25
CA THR A 75 -22.66 -1.60 3.16
C THR A 75 -21.37 -1.25 2.41
N TYR A 76 -20.31 -0.91 3.13
CA TYR A 76 -18.98 -0.69 2.54
C TYR A 76 -18.12 -1.95 2.69
N GLU A 77 -17.17 -2.13 1.79
CA GLU A 77 -16.11 -3.13 1.96
C GLU A 77 -15.41 -2.95 3.31
N GLU A 78 -15.15 -4.07 3.98
CA GLU A 78 -14.46 -4.14 5.29
C GLU A 78 -15.11 -3.25 6.39
N ASP A 79 -16.42 -3.01 6.29
CA ASP A 79 -17.21 -2.15 7.19
C ASP A 79 -16.61 -0.73 7.35
N GLN A 80 -15.87 -0.24 6.35
CA GLN A 80 -15.19 1.05 6.37
C GLN A 80 -16.16 2.22 6.05
N VAL A 81 -17.13 2.44 6.93
CA VAL A 81 -18.18 3.48 6.79
C VAL A 81 -17.61 4.91 6.77
N HIS A 82 -16.37 5.11 7.23
CA HIS A 82 -15.74 6.43 7.38
C HIS A 82 -14.44 6.55 6.60
N TYR A 83 -14.34 6.02 5.37
CA TYR A 83 -13.12 6.19 4.58
C TYR A 83 -12.82 7.67 4.31
N THR A 84 -11.54 8.00 4.12
CA THR A 84 -11.11 9.35 3.72
C THR A 84 -11.92 9.83 2.53
N GLU A 85 -12.27 11.12 2.51
CA GLU A 85 -12.94 11.73 1.37
C GLU A 85 -12.17 11.38 0.09
N ARG A 86 -12.89 10.88 -0.91
CA ARG A 86 -12.29 10.21 -2.07
C ARG A 86 -11.35 11.14 -2.80
N ASN A 87 -11.76 12.38 -3.09
CA ASN A 87 -10.92 13.30 -3.84
C ASN A 87 -9.66 13.62 -3.05
N HIS A 88 -9.77 13.87 -1.75
CA HIS A 88 -8.59 14.11 -0.91
C HIS A 88 -7.59 12.95 -0.91
N TYR A 89 -8.09 11.70 -0.90
CA TYR A 89 -7.27 10.50 -0.97
C TYR A 89 -6.56 10.37 -2.33
N ILE A 90 -7.29 10.59 -3.43
CA ILE A 90 -6.73 10.53 -4.79
C ILE A 90 -5.73 11.67 -5.03
N ASP A 91 -6.06 12.89 -4.60
CA ASP A 91 -5.19 14.07 -4.73
C ASP A 91 -3.82 13.84 -4.08
N HIS A 92 -3.79 13.21 -2.90
CA HIS A 92 -2.52 12.86 -2.24
C HIS A 92 -1.68 11.87 -3.06
N ILE A 93 -2.31 10.86 -3.66
CA ILE A 93 -1.62 9.87 -4.50
C ILE A 93 -1.08 10.54 -5.76
N LEU A 94 -1.92 11.32 -6.45
CA LEU A 94 -1.54 12.02 -7.68
C LEU A 94 -0.45 13.05 -7.41
N GLN A 95 -0.53 13.82 -6.33
CA GLN A 95 0.50 14.77 -5.93
C GLN A 95 1.84 14.07 -5.71
N CYS A 96 1.85 12.96 -4.96
CA CYS A 96 3.06 12.16 -4.76
C CYS A 96 3.65 11.67 -6.10
N ILE A 97 2.81 11.23 -7.03
CA ILE A 97 3.25 10.80 -8.36
C ILE A 97 3.85 11.99 -9.14
N LEU A 98 3.15 13.11 -9.22
CA LEU A 98 3.57 14.28 -9.98
C LEU A 98 4.88 14.88 -9.46
N ASP A 99 5.08 14.87 -8.14
CA ASP A 99 6.28 15.42 -7.52
C ASP A 99 7.50 14.50 -7.63
N ASN A 100 7.31 13.18 -7.67
CA ASN A 100 8.41 12.22 -7.45
C ASN A 100 8.66 11.25 -8.62
N ALA A 101 7.69 11.00 -9.50
CA ALA A 101 7.83 9.98 -10.55
C ALA A 101 8.83 10.36 -11.66
N GLY A 102 9.05 11.66 -11.89
CA GLY A 102 9.89 12.16 -12.98
C GLY A 102 9.32 11.78 -14.35
N SER A 103 10.14 11.16 -15.20
CA SER A 103 9.77 10.74 -16.57
C SER A 103 9.26 9.29 -16.67
N ARG A 104 9.04 8.61 -15.53
CA ARG A 104 8.62 7.21 -15.48
C ARG A 104 7.27 7.00 -16.15
N ARG A 105 7.14 5.84 -16.81
CA ARG A 105 5.85 5.37 -17.33
C ARG A 105 5.03 4.84 -16.17
N ILE A 106 3.85 5.41 -15.95
CA ILE A 106 2.93 5.02 -14.89
C ILE A 106 1.60 4.59 -15.49
N ILE A 107 1.12 3.43 -15.06
CA ILE A 107 -0.25 2.96 -15.29
C ILE A 107 -0.97 3.02 -13.95
N LEU A 108 -2.10 3.73 -13.91
CA LEU A 108 -3.01 3.75 -12.78
C LEU A 108 -4.16 2.76 -13.05
N SER A 109 -4.54 2.01 -12.02
CA SER A 109 -5.68 1.10 -12.05
C SER A 109 -6.51 1.24 -10.78
N CYS A 110 -7.83 1.05 -10.87
CA CYS A 110 -8.73 1.03 -9.73
C CYS A 110 -9.97 0.18 -10.05
N PHE A 111 -10.54 -0.46 -9.03
CA PHE A 111 -11.83 -1.16 -9.14
C PHE A 111 -13.04 -0.21 -9.12
N ASP A 112 -12.92 0.96 -8.47
CA ASP A 112 -13.98 1.97 -8.50
C ASP A 112 -13.93 2.72 -9.83
N PRO A 113 -14.94 2.56 -10.71
CA PRO A 113 -14.94 3.24 -12.00
C PRO A 113 -14.93 4.76 -11.86
N ASN A 114 -15.44 5.32 -10.75
CA ASN A 114 -15.42 6.75 -10.54
C ASN A 114 -14.00 7.27 -10.32
N VAL A 115 -13.15 6.49 -9.63
CA VAL A 115 -11.73 6.83 -9.46
C VAL A 115 -11.02 6.84 -10.81
N CYS A 116 -11.37 5.91 -11.71
CA CYS A 116 -10.79 5.83 -13.04
C CYS A 116 -11.25 6.94 -14.01
N THR A 117 -12.32 7.67 -13.71
CA THR A 117 -12.90 8.71 -14.59
C THR A 117 -12.61 10.14 -14.18
N MET A 118 -12.04 10.36 -13.00
CA MET A 118 -11.65 11.68 -12.50
C MET A 118 -10.39 12.18 -13.21
#